data_AF-A0A3L7PSJ7-F1
#
_entry.id   AF-A0A3L7PSJ7-F1
#
_cell.length_a   1.000
_cell.length_b   1.000
_cell.length_c   1.000
_cell.angle_alpha   90.00
_cell.angle_beta   90.00
_cell.angle_gamma   90.00
#
_symmetry.space_group_name_H-M   'P 1'
#
loop_
_entity.id
_entity.type
_entity.pdbx_description
1 polymer ?
#
loop_
_entity_poly.entity_id
_entity_poly.type
_entity_poly.pdbx_seq_one_letter_code
_entity_poly.pdbx_strand_id
1 'polypeptide(L)'
;HVDFKTEARFDNPRAVQIRLPAFNLERLWQVGCRVRNIFQQQAHSPERIAAHCDNDYVRVLAEAVAGKLGGKVGVAPRIFLKKLVAEVLDRVDQFPDFDPRQNYALTIADTELTAIERQAMSAASVDDIEIDV
;
A
#
# COMPACT_ATOMS: atom_id res chain seq x y z
N HIS A 1 7.85 5.72 -32.12
CA HIS A 1 7.46 4.41 -31.58
C HIS A 1 8.68 3.86 -30.84
N VAL A 2 8.60 3.65 -29.53
CA VAL A 2 9.69 3.05 -28.74
C VAL A 2 9.45 1.54 -28.65
N ASP A 3 10.47 0.75 -28.98
CA ASP A 3 10.42 -0.71 -28.90
C ASP A 3 10.99 -1.17 -27.55
N PHE A 4 10.16 -1.81 -26.72
CA PHE A 4 10.54 -2.33 -25.39
C PHE A 4 10.96 -3.82 -25.42
N LYS A 5 11.31 -4.37 -26.60
CA LYS A 5 11.81 -5.75 -26.72
C LYS A 5 13.19 -5.96 -26.11
N THR A 6 13.98 -4.91 -25.89
CA THR A 6 15.30 -4.99 -25.23
C THR A 6 15.17 -5.15 -23.72
N GLU A 7 16.25 -5.61 -23.07
CA GLU A 7 16.29 -5.80 -21.62
C GLU A 7 16.05 -4.49 -20.87
N ALA A 8 15.07 -4.49 -19.96
CA ALA A 8 14.62 -3.29 -19.25
C ALA A 8 15.72 -2.56 -18.45
N ARG A 9 16.77 -3.27 -17.99
CA ARG A 9 17.90 -2.66 -17.26
C ARG A 9 18.75 -1.70 -18.11
N PHE A 10 18.64 -1.77 -19.42
CA PHE A 10 19.36 -0.91 -20.37
C PHE A 10 18.45 0.12 -21.05
N ASP A 11 17.19 0.27 -20.58
CA ASP A 11 16.29 1.29 -21.10
C ASP A 11 16.90 2.69 -20.84
N ASN A 12 16.86 3.56 -21.85
CA ASN A 12 17.39 4.92 -21.73
C ASN A 12 16.45 5.79 -20.87
N PRO A 13 16.86 6.24 -19.67
CA PRO A 13 16.02 7.05 -18.79
C PRO A 13 15.73 8.46 -19.33
N ARG A 14 16.46 8.89 -20.37
CA ARG A 14 16.27 10.19 -21.05
C ARG A 14 15.40 10.08 -22.31
N ALA A 15 14.89 8.89 -22.63
CA ALA A 15 14.00 8.70 -23.77
C ALA A 15 12.67 9.43 -23.57
N VAL A 16 12.05 9.87 -24.67
CA VAL A 16 10.73 10.53 -24.66
C VAL A 16 9.63 9.59 -24.13
N GLN A 17 9.81 8.28 -24.26
CA GLN A 17 8.94 7.26 -23.65
C GLN A 17 9.77 6.34 -22.78
N ILE A 18 9.35 6.16 -21.52
CA ILE A 18 10.01 5.32 -20.52
C ILE A 18 9.11 4.12 -20.22
N ARG A 19 9.70 2.92 -20.09
CA ARG A 19 8.96 1.74 -19.65
C ARG A 19 8.54 1.95 -18.20
N LEU A 20 7.24 1.85 -17.92
CA LEU A 20 6.73 1.86 -16.55
C LEU A 20 6.57 0.42 -16.08
N PRO A 21 7.50 -0.11 -15.27
CA PRO A 21 7.31 -1.40 -14.64
C PRO A 21 6.05 -1.41 -13.78
N ALA A 22 5.41 -2.57 -13.73
CA ALA A 22 4.25 -2.80 -12.88
C ALA A 22 4.57 -2.45 -11.42
N PHE A 23 3.58 -1.92 -10.73
CA PHE A 23 3.70 -1.61 -9.32
C PHE A 23 3.88 -2.91 -8.51
N ASN A 24 4.77 -2.90 -7.52
CA ASN A 24 5.10 -4.07 -6.72
C ASN A 24 5.21 -3.71 -5.22
N LEU A 25 5.36 -4.73 -4.38
CA LEU A 25 5.33 -4.57 -2.91
C LEU A 25 6.48 -3.69 -2.42
N GLU A 26 7.65 -3.87 -3.01
CA GLU A 26 8.83 -3.08 -2.68
C GLU A 26 8.58 -1.59 -2.93
N ARG A 27 7.98 -1.24 -4.07
CA ARG A 27 7.61 0.15 -4.39
C ARG A 27 6.52 0.68 -3.47
N LEU A 28 5.52 -0.14 -3.12
CA LEU A 28 4.48 0.24 -2.17
C LEU A 28 5.08 0.58 -0.80
N TRP A 29 5.97 -0.28 -0.31
CA TRP A 29 6.72 -0.07 0.93
C TRP A 29 7.59 1.19 0.87
N GLN A 30 8.37 1.40 -0.20
CA GLN A 30 9.20 2.59 -0.38
C GLN A 30 8.37 3.87 -0.35
N VAL A 31 7.24 3.89 -1.06
CA VAL A 31 6.30 5.02 -1.06
C VAL A 31 5.74 5.25 0.34
N GLY A 32 5.33 4.19 1.05
CA GLY A 32 4.85 4.28 2.43
C GLY A 32 5.89 4.88 3.38
N CYS A 33 7.14 4.41 3.32
CA CYS A 33 8.24 4.95 4.11
C CYS A 33 8.49 6.43 3.79
N ARG A 34 8.43 6.82 2.50
CA ARG A 34 8.62 8.22 2.11
C ARG A 34 7.50 9.10 2.63
N VAL A 35 6.24 8.66 2.52
CA VAL A 35 5.08 9.38 3.03
C VAL A 35 5.15 9.52 4.55
N ARG A 36 5.45 8.44 5.29
CA ARG A 36 5.68 8.52 6.74
C ARG A 36 6.76 9.54 7.10
N ASN A 37 7.90 9.52 6.42
CA ASN A 37 8.99 10.46 6.69
C ASN A 37 8.60 11.92 6.41
N ILE A 38 7.70 12.17 5.45
CA ILE A 38 7.16 13.51 5.19
C ILE A 38 6.16 13.90 6.28
N PHE A 39 5.24 13.01 6.64
CA PHE A 39 4.27 13.23 7.71
C PHE A 39 4.97 13.57 9.03
N GLN A 40 5.99 12.79 9.39
CA GLN A 40 6.77 12.97 10.62
C GLN A 40 7.41 14.36 10.72
N GLN A 41 7.76 15.02 9.62
CA GLN A 41 8.37 16.36 9.66
C GLN A 41 7.40 17.44 10.16
N GLN A 42 6.09 17.18 10.12
CA GLN A 42 5.04 18.11 10.51
C GLN A 42 4.17 17.57 11.66
N ALA A 43 4.49 16.38 12.17
CA ALA A 43 3.77 15.74 13.26
C ALA A 43 4.02 16.46 14.60
N HIS A 44 3.07 16.38 15.51
CA HIS A 44 3.21 16.91 16.87
C HIS A 44 4.18 16.08 17.73
N SER A 45 4.22 14.77 17.48
CA SER A 45 5.01 13.78 18.23
C SER A 45 5.85 12.90 17.27
N PRO A 46 6.84 13.48 16.58
CA PRO A 46 7.61 12.79 15.53
C PRO A 46 8.39 11.55 16.04
N GLU A 47 8.83 11.56 17.29
CA GLU A 47 9.50 10.43 17.94
C GLU A 47 8.58 9.21 18.10
N ARG A 48 7.29 9.43 18.37
CA ARG A 48 6.30 8.35 18.44
C ARG A 48 6.07 7.71 17.09
N ILE A 49 5.98 8.53 16.03
CA ILE A 49 5.84 8.04 14.66
C ILE A 49 7.03 7.16 14.30
N ALA A 50 8.26 7.56 14.64
CA ALA A 50 9.46 6.75 14.40
C ALA A 50 9.46 5.42 15.17
N ALA A 51 8.98 5.42 16.42
CA ALA A 51 8.97 4.23 17.27
C ALA A 51 7.86 3.23 16.90
N HIS A 52 6.64 3.70 16.67
CA HIS A 52 5.48 2.84 16.45
C HIS A 52 5.25 2.49 14.97
N CYS A 53 5.73 3.33 14.05
CA CYS A 53 5.57 3.14 12.61
C CYS A 53 6.92 3.01 11.90
N ASP A 54 7.81 2.15 12.41
CA ASP A 54 9.09 1.86 11.77
C ASP A 54 8.93 1.25 10.35
N ASN A 55 10.07 1.02 9.68
CA ASN A 55 10.07 0.49 8.31
C ASN A 55 9.42 -0.90 8.21
N ASP A 56 9.47 -1.69 9.27
CA ASP A 56 8.92 -3.04 9.28
C ASP A 56 7.40 -3.01 9.46
N TYR A 57 6.89 -2.12 10.31
CA TYR A 57 5.45 -1.87 10.41
C TYR A 57 4.88 -1.43 9.05
N VAL A 58 5.54 -0.48 8.37
CA VAL A 58 5.10 -0.03 7.03
C VAL A 58 5.08 -1.20 6.04
N ARG A 59 6.06 -2.11 6.12
CA ARG A 59 6.10 -3.32 5.27
C ARG A 59 4.96 -4.26 5.58
N VAL A 60 4.73 -4.56 6.86
CA VAL A 60 3.62 -5.42 7.32
C VAL A 60 2.28 -4.87 6.86
N LEU A 61 2.05 -3.56 6.97
CA LEU A 61 0.83 -2.94 6.50
C LEU A 61 0.68 -3.05 4.97
N ALA A 62 1.77 -2.83 4.22
CA ALA A 62 1.75 -2.96 2.76
C ALA A 62 1.44 -4.40 2.33
N GLU A 63 2.02 -5.39 3.00
CA GLU A 63 1.76 -6.82 2.79
C GLU A 63 0.31 -7.18 3.13
N ALA A 64 -0.21 -6.70 4.26
CA ALA A 64 -1.58 -6.96 4.68
C ALA A 64 -2.60 -6.37 3.69
N VAL A 65 -2.39 -5.14 3.21
CA VAL A 65 -3.25 -4.51 2.19
C VAL A 65 -3.15 -5.27 0.87
N ALA A 66 -1.93 -5.60 0.40
CA ALA A 66 -1.75 -6.36 -0.83
C ALA A 66 -2.38 -7.77 -0.75
N GLY A 67 -2.28 -8.43 0.40
CA GLY A 67 -2.89 -9.73 0.67
C GLY A 67 -4.41 -9.69 0.64
N LYS A 68 -5.03 -8.68 1.28
CA LYS A 68 -6.49 -8.48 1.24
C LYS A 68 -7.02 -8.20 -0.17
N LEU A 69 -6.17 -7.71 -1.07
CA LEU A 69 -6.48 -7.42 -2.48
C LEU A 69 -6.09 -8.59 -3.42
N GLY A 70 -6.10 -9.81 -2.91
CA GLY A 70 -5.85 -11.04 -3.69
C GLY A 70 -4.38 -11.30 -3.99
N GLY A 71 -3.45 -10.78 -3.18
CA GLY A 71 -2.00 -10.95 -3.35
C GLY A 71 -1.43 -10.24 -4.59
N LYS A 72 -2.28 -9.58 -5.38
CA LYS A 72 -1.88 -8.81 -6.54
C LYS A 72 -1.43 -7.43 -6.08
N VAL A 73 -0.12 -7.23 -5.97
CA VAL A 73 0.45 -5.95 -5.55
C VAL A 73 0.22 -4.80 -6.55
N GLY A 74 -0.32 -5.12 -7.73
CA GLY A 74 -0.84 -4.13 -8.67
C GLY A 74 -2.10 -3.39 -8.20
N VAL A 75 -2.62 -3.69 -7.01
CA VAL A 75 -3.90 -3.17 -6.52
C VAL A 75 -3.70 -2.20 -5.35
N ALA A 76 -4.15 -0.97 -5.60
CA ALA A 76 -4.50 0.12 -4.68
C ALA A 76 -3.42 0.77 -3.78
N PRO A 77 -2.39 1.42 -4.35
CA PRO A 77 -1.53 2.36 -3.62
C PRO A 77 -2.34 3.40 -2.80
N ARG A 78 -3.48 3.84 -3.34
CA ARG A 78 -4.40 4.76 -2.69
C ARG A 78 -4.95 4.23 -1.37
N ILE A 79 -5.40 2.97 -1.34
CA ILE A 79 -5.98 2.39 -0.12
C ILE A 79 -4.91 2.24 0.94
N PHE A 80 -3.76 1.68 0.57
CA PHE A 80 -2.61 1.57 1.47
C PHE A 80 -2.24 2.93 2.09
N LEU A 81 -2.10 3.97 1.27
CA LEU A 81 -1.76 5.31 1.76
C LEU A 81 -2.86 5.91 2.66
N LYS A 82 -4.13 5.69 2.33
CA LYS A 82 -5.24 6.13 3.17
C LYS A 82 -5.18 5.47 4.55
N LYS A 83 -4.97 4.15 4.61
CA LYS A 83 -4.85 3.40 5.87
C LYS A 83 -3.62 3.83 6.67
N LEU A 84 -2.48 3.96 6.00
CA LEU A 84 -1.25 4.42 6.64
C LEU A 84 -1.42 5.81 7.26
N VAL A 85 -1.88 6.80 6.49
CA VAL A 85 -1.94 8.18 6.97
C VAL A 85 -3.09 8.37 7.97
N ALA A 86 -4.33 8.13 7.54
CA ALA A 86 -5.51 8.53 8.30
C ALA A 86 -5.83 7.60 9.49
N GLU A 87 -5.45 6.32 9.41
CA GLU A 87 -5.81 5.34 10.43
C GLU A 87 -4.65 4.93 11.33
N VAL A 88 -3.40 5.18 10.90
CA VAL A 88 -2.21 4.84 11.67
C VAL A 88 -1.46 6.09 12.10
N LEU A 89 -0.86 6.84 11.17
CA LEU A 89 0.02 7.96 11.50
C LEU A 89 -0.70 9.06 12.28
N ASP A 90 -1.90 9.45 11.82
CA ASP A 90 -2.74 10.42 12.52
C ASP A 90 -3.07 9.98 13.95
N ARG A 91 -3.37 8.69 14.15
CA ARG A 91 -3.73 8.18 15.48
C ARG A 91 -2.53 8.07 16.41
N VAL A 92 -1.37 7.67 15.89
CA VAL A 92 -0.12 7.66 16.66
C VAL A 92 0.27 9.06 17.12
N ASP A 93 0.02 10.07 16.28
CA ASP A 93 0.31 11.47 16.58
C ASP A 93 -0.68 12.07 17.59
N GLN A 94 -1.97 11.72 17.46
CA GLN A 94 -3.05 12.28 18.31
C GLN A 94 -3.20 11.60 19.66
N PHE A 95 -2.95 10.29 19.76
CA PHE A 95 -3.28 9.50 20.94
C PHE A 95 -2.02 8.91 21.59
N PRO A 96 -1.62 9.42 22.78
CA PRO A 96 -0.42 8.96 23.50
C PRO A 96 -0.39 7.47 23.85
N ASP A 97 -1.54 6.80 23.91
CA ASP A 97 -1.61 5.38 24.29
C ASP A 97 -1.86 4.46 23.08
N PHE A 98 -1.96 5.01 21.87
CA PHE A 98 -2.23 4.21 20.68
C PHE A 98 -0.97 3.51 20.18
N ASP A 99 -0.98 2.17 20.21
CA ASP A 99 -0.01 1.30 19.55
C ASP A 99 -0.68 0.61 18.34
N PRO A 100 -0.30 0.93 17.10
CA PRO A 100 -0.91 0.34 15.93
C PRO A 100 -0.71 -1.18 15.83
N ARG A 101 0.30 -1.76 16.49
CA ARG A 101 0.48 -3.22 16.48
C ARG A 101 -0.53 -3.94 17.38
N GLN A 102 -1.10 -3.25 18.35
CA GLN A 102 -2.04 -3.83 19.32
C GLN A 102 -3.47 -3.36 19.11
N ASN A 103 -3.64 -2.10 18.68
CA ASN A 103 -4.92 -1.41 18.68
C ASN A 103 -5.48 -1.20 17.26
N TYR A 104 -4.73 -1.50 16.21
CA TYR A 104 -5.19 -1.36 14.83
C TYR A 104 -5.44 -2.72 14.18
N ALA A 105 -6.66 -2.92 13.68
CA ALA A 105 -7.01 -4.04 12.83
C ALA A 105 -7.31 -3.52 11.42
N LEU A 106 -6.56 -4.00 10.42
CA LEU A 106 -6.78 -3.59 9.03
C LEU A 106 -8.14 -4.09 8.54
N THR A 107 -9.02 -3.15 8.24
CA THR A 107 -10.30 -3.39 7.57
C THR A 107 -10.40 -2.53 6.32
N ILE A 108 -10.88 -3.12 5.22
CA ILE A 108 -11.13 -2.41 3.95
C ILE A 108 -12.61 -2.60 3.64
N ALA A 109 -13.37 -1.50 3.68
CA ALA A 109 -14.80 -1.53 3.36
C ALA A 109 -15.03 -1.46 1.85
N ASP A 110 -16.12 -2.06 1.36
CA ASP A 110 -16.46 -2.08 -0.07
C ASP A 110 -16.61 -0.69 -0.68
N THR A 111 -17.02 0.28 0.12
CA THR A 111 -17.17 1.69 -0.28
C THR A 111 -15.83 2.38 -0.52
N GLU A 112 -14.73 1.83 0.00
CA GLU A 112 -13.38 2.35 -0.23
C GLU A 112 -12.78 1.87 -1.54
N LEU A 113 -13.39 0.86 -2.16
CA LEU A 113 -12.92 0.18 -3.37
C LEU A 113 -13.55 0.77 -4.63
N THR A 114 -12.70 1.00 -5.62
CA THR A 114 -13.15 1.13 -7.01
C THR A 114 -13.64 -0.24 -7.53
N ALA A 115 -14.37 -0.23 -8.66
CA ALA A 115 -14.84 -1.48 -9.26
C ALA A 115 -13.70 -2.48 -9.56
N ILE A 116 -12.55 -1.98 -10.02
CA ILE A 116 -11.37 -2.80 -10.31
C ILE A 116 -10.77 -3.40 -9.03
N GLU A 117 -10.63 -2.60 -7.98
CA GLU A 117 -10.09 -3.06 -6.69
C GLU A 117 -11.03 -4.07 -6.02
N ARG A 118 -12.35 -3.87 -6.13
CA ARG A 118 -13.36 -4.81 -5.64
C ARG A 118 -13.29 -6.15 -6.37
N GLN A 119 -13.17 -6.12 -7.70
CA GLN A 119 -12.99 -7.34 -8.49
C GLN A 119 -11.72 -8.09 -8.14
N ALA A 120 -10.64 -7.38 -7.80
CA ALA A 120 -9.40 -8.00 -7.35
C ALA A 120 -9.53 -8.65 -5.97
N MET A 121 -10.32 -8.06 -5.06
CA MET A 121 -10.65 -8.66 -3.76
C MET A 121 -11.50 -9.92 -3.90
N SER A 122 -12.57 -9.87 -4.71
CA SER A 122 -13.49 -11.00 -4.88
C SER A 122 -12.89 -12.18 -5.63
N ALA A 123 -11.93 -11.94 -6.54
CA ALA A 123 -11.23 -13.01 -7.25
C ALA A 123 -10.37 -13.92 -6.35
N ALA A 124 -10.20 -13.59 -5.06
CA ALA A 124 -9.53 -14.43 -4.07
C ALA A 124 -10.51 -15.14 -3.12
N SER A 125 -11.80 -14.78 -3.11
CA SER A 125 -12.87 -15.47 -2.38
C SER A 125 -13.56 -16.51 -3.28
N VAL A 126 -12.78 -17.35 -3.95
CA VAL A 126 -13.27 -18.36 -4.93
C VAL A 126 -14.04 -19.51 -4.25
N ASP A 127 -14.22 -19.49 -2.93
CA ASP A 127 -15.14 -20.40 -2.23
C ASP A 127 -16.63 -20.08 -2.45
N ASP A 128 -16.99 -19.01 -3.17
CA ASP A 128 -18.40 -18.61 -3.43
C ASP A 128 -18.84 -18.73 -4.92
N ILE A 129 -18.10 -19.47 -5.76
CA ILE A 129 -18.60 -19.77 -7.12
C ILE A 129 -19.45 -21.04 -7.08
N GLU A 130 -20.76 -20.90 -6.82
CA GLU A 130 -21.73 -21.94 -7.20
C GLU A 130 -21.70 -22.09 -8.72
N ILE A 131 -21.02 -23.13 -9.20
CA ILE A 131 -21.17 -23.61 -10.57
C ILE A 131 -22.45 -24.44 -10.61
N ASP A 132 -23.52 -23.84 -11.13
CA ASP A 132 -24.74 -24.57 -11.46
C ASP A 132 -24.45 -25.51 -12.65
N VAL A 133 -24.63 -26.82 -12.45
CA VAL A 133 -24.56 -27.87 -13.48
C VAL A 133 -25.95 -28.41 -13.72
#